data_AF-A0A931Q686-F1
#
_entry.id   AF-A0A931Q686-F1
#
_cell.length_a   1.000
_cell.length_b   1.000
_cell.length_c   1.000
_cell.angle_alpha   90.00
_cell.angle_beta   90.00
_cell.angle_gamma   90.00
#
_symmetry.space_group_name_H-M   'P 1'
#
loop_
_entity.id
_entity.type
_entity.pdbx_description
1 polymer ?
#
loop_
_entity_poly.entity_id
_entity_poly.type
_entity_poly.pdbx_seq_one_letter_code
_entity_poly.pdbx_strand_id
1 'polypeptide(L)' 'MEKDWIIIGKILKPRGLSGELKVKLLTDFPERFAAGKTVLLKKKN' A
#
# COMPACT_ATOMS: atom_id res chain seq x y z
N MET A 1 -19.63 -6.66 12.70
CA MET A 1 -18.50 -5.75 13.01
C MET A 1 -18.08 -5.12 11.70
N GLU A 2 -18.33 -3.84 11.53
CA GLU A 2 -17.87 -3.07 10.37
C GLU A 2 -16.35 -2.87 10.51
N LYS A 3 -15.58 -3.22 9.47
CA LYS A 3 -14.13 -3.03 9.47
C LYS A 3 -13.81 -1.71 8.77
N ASP A 4 -13.45 -0.72 9.55
CA ASP A 4 -12.93 0.55 9.03
C ASP A 4 -11.49 0.37 8.57
N TRP A 5 -11.30 0.38 7.25
CA TRP A 5 -9.98 0.36 6.64
C TRP A 5 -9.49 1.79 6.38
N ILE A 6 -8.21 2.05 6.64
CA ILE A 6 -7.56 3.31 6.33
C ILE A 6 -6.65 3.17 5.11
N ILE A 7 -6.62 4.19 4.25
CA ILE A 7 -5.68 4.26 3.14
C ILE A 7 -4.33 4.74 3.66
N ILE A 8 -3.30 3.91 3.52
CA ILE A 8 -1.93 4.20 3.99
C ILE A 8 -0.96 4.56 2.86
N GLY A 9 -1.35 4.34 1.61
CA GLY A 9 -0.53 4.68 0.46
C GLY A 9 -1.26 4.53 -0.87
N LYS A 10 -0.63 5.02 -1.94
CA LYS A 10 -1.13 4.93 -3.32
C LYS A 10 -0.05 4.35 -4.23
N ILE A 11 -0.36 3.26 -4.90
CA ILE A 11 0.50 2.71 -5.97
C ILE A 11 0.54 3.74 -7.11
N LEU A 12 1.75 4.13 -7.51
CA LEU A 12 1.97 5.12 -8.57
C LEU A 12 2.24 4.44 -9.92
N LYS A 13 3.17 3.47 -9.92
CA LYS A 13 3.61 2.76 -11.12
C LYS A 13 4.40 1.49 -10.76
N PRO A 14 4.53 0.53 -11.70
CA PRO A 14 5.53 -0.52 -11.60
C PRO A 14 6.94 0.05 -11.43
N ARG A 15 7.81 -0.71 -10.78
CA ARG A 15 9.23 -0.41 -10.57
C ARG A 15 10.02 -1.71 -10.71
N GLY A 16 11.21 -1.64 -11.28
CA GLY A 16 12.07 -2.82 -11.40
C GLY A 16 11.54 -3.84 -12.41
N LEU A 17 12.09 -5.06 -12.32
CA LEU A 17 11.76 -6.18 -13.21
C LEU A 17 11.15 -7.36 -12.45
N SER A 18 11.04 -7.27 -11.13
CA SER A 18 10.63 -8.37 -10.24
C SER A 18 9.29 -8.11 -9.55
N GLY A 19 8.45 -7.26 -10.17
CA GLY A 19 7.11 -6.96 -9.68
C GLY A 19 7.07 -5.92 -8.57
N GLU A 20 8.14 -5.14 -8.37
CA GLU A 20 8.12 -4.07 -7.37
C GLU A 20 7.20 -2.92 -7.80
N LEU A 21 6.68 -2.18 -6.82
CA LEU A 21 5.77 -1.07 -7.06
C LEU A 21 6.29 0.19 -6.37
N LYS A 22 6.26 1.33 -7.07
CA LYS A 22 6.50 2.63 -6.43
C LYS A 22 5.21 3.08 -5.76
N VAL A 23 5.23 3.22 -4.43
CA VAL A 23 4.09 3.68 -3.62
C VAL A 23 4.36 5.07 -3.06
N LYS A 24 3.38 5.97 -3.12
CA LYS A 24 3.38 7.21 -2.33
C LYS A 24 2.81 6.90 -0.95
N LEU A 25 3.58 7.15 0.11
CA LEU A 25 3.12 7.06 1.49
C LEU A 25 2.08 8.16 1.76
N LEU A 26 1.00 7.79 2.42
CA LEU A 26 -0.07 8.69 2.89
C LEU A 26 -0.26 8.56 4.41
N THR A 27 0.81 8.16 5.10
CA THR A 27 0.85 7.86 6.53
C THR A 27 2.21 8.26 7.07
N ASP A 28 2.26 8.74 8.31
CA ASP A 28 3.51 9.05 9.03
C ASP A 28 4.16 7.81 9.66
N PHE A 29 3.48 6.65 9.54
CA PHE A 29 3.91 5.34 10.02
C PHE A 29 4.36 4.43 8.84
N PRO A 30 5.57 4.59 8.28
CA PRO A 30 6.05 3.83 7.13
C PRO A 30 6.20 2.33 7.41
N GLU A 31 6.38 1.93 8.67
CA GLU A 31 6.48 0.53 9.11
C GLU A 31 5.25 -0.31 8.78
N ARG A 32 4.13 0.32 8.42
CA ARG A 32 2.94 -0.36 7.88
C ARG A 32 3.21 -1.10 6.56
N PHE A 33 4.30 -0.75 5.86
CA PHE A 33 4.81 -1.44 4.67
C PHE A 33 6.02 -2.36 4.95
N ALA A 34 6.30 -2.67 6.22
CA ALA A 34 7.39 -3.57 6.56
C ALA A 34 7.20 -4.96 5.92
N ALA A 35 8.31 -5.63 5.61
CA ALA A 35 8.30 -6.96 5.01
C ALA A 35 7.45 -7.94 5.83
N GLY A 36 6.66 -8.77 5.13
CA GLY A 36 5.75 -9.75 5.76
C GLY A 36 4.41 -9.17 6.23
N LYS A 37 4.16 -7.86 6.12
CA LYS A 37 2.83 -7.29 6.37
C LYS A 37 1.90 -7.49 5.17
N THR A 38 0.64 -7.83 5.45
CA THR A 38 -0.42 -7.92 4.44
C THR A 38 -1.20 -6.62 4.40
N VAL A 39 -1.39 -6.08 3.21
CA VAL A 39 -2.21 -4.88 2.95
C VAL A 39 -3.31 -5.22 1.95
N LEU A 40 -4.43 -4.51 2.03
CA LEU A 40 -5.52 -4.65 1.06
C LEU A 40 -5.40 -3.62 -0.05
N LEU A 41 -5.70 -4.05 -1.28
CA LEU A 41 -5.76 -3.16 -2.43
C LEU A 41 -7.19 -2.69 -2.64
N LYS A 42 -7.40 -1.37 -2.60
CA LYS A 42 -8.64 -0.74 -3.03
C LYS A 42 -8.53 -0.38 -4.50
N LYS A 43 -9.30 -1.07 -5.36
CA LYS A 43 -9.39 -0.72 -6.79
C LYS A 43 -10.17 0.59 -6.92
N LYS A 44 -9.67 1.50 -7.74
CA LYS A 44 -10.43 2.68 -8.16
C LYS A 44 -11.29 2.24 -9.34
N ASN A 45 -12.62 2.39 -9.24
CA ASN A 45 -13.52 2.25 -10.38
C ASN A 45 -13.15 3.25 -11.48
#